data_AF-A0A7S1EMA7-F1
#
_entry.id   AF-A0A7S1EMA7-F1
#
_cell.length_a   1.000
_cell.length_b   1.000
_cell.length_c   1.000
_cell.angle_alpha   90.00
_cell.angle_beta   90.00
_cell.angle_gamma   90.00
#
_symmetry.space_group_name_H-M   'P 1'
#
loop_
_entity.id
_entity.type
_entity.pdbx_description
1 polymer ?
#
loop_
_entity_poly.entity_id
_entity_poly.type
_entity_poly.pdbx_seq_one_letter_code
_entity_poly.pdbx_strand_id
1 'polypeptide(L)'
;RAQIPYKVSGGQSFFDKAEIKDLCAWLRLLVNPDDDPAFLRAVTTPKRGIGHTTLGALGSFSAQWKCSMFDSLFSESLATSVTARALAQLHEFGRYVNELQYKARHTEGHTAAHAMLTEWLKEIGYEAHLVDNEENEKVAQ
;
A
#
# COMPACT_ATOMS: atom_id res chain seq x y z
N ARG A 1 -3.26 42.47 -16.07
CA ARG A 1 -2.77 41.71 -14.90
C ARG A 1 -1.46 41.03 -15.32
N ALA A 2 -0.32 41.39 -14.73
CA ALA A 2 0.96 40.76 -15.07
C ALA A 2 1.05 39.37 -14.42
N GLN A 3 1.24 38.32 -15.21
CA GLN A 3 1.48 36.97 -14.72
C GLN A 3 2.95 36.80 -14.34
N ILE A 4 3.33 37.39 -13.20
CA ILE A 4 4.69 37.23 -12.67
C ILE A 4 4.72 35.89 -11.92
N PRO A 5 5.56 34.92 -12.32
CA PRO A 5 5.72 33.67 -11.58
C PRO A 5 6.31 33.97 -10.20
N TYR A 6 5.63 33.54 -9.14
CA TYR A 6 6.12 33.62 -7.76
C TYR A 6 6.05 32.26 -7.10
N LYS A 7 6.99 31.96 -6.20
CA LYS A 7 7.01 30.72 -5.43
C LYS A 7 6.40 30.99 -4.05
N VAL A 8 5.24 30.41 -3.78
CA VAL A 8 4.64 30.44 -2.44
C VAL A 8 5.42 29.49 -1.54
N SER A 9 6.20 30.03 -0.61
CA SER A 9 6.76 29.28 0.51
C SER A 9 5.70 29.19 1.62
N GLY A 10 5.22 27.98 1.94
CA GLY A 10 4.22 27.73 2.99
C GLY A 10 2.97 26.92 2.60
N GLY A 11 2.94 26.33 1.40
CA GLY A 11 1.89 25.39 1.00
C GLY A 11 2.04 24.00 1.62
N GLN A 12 1.15 23.07 1.24
CA GLN A 12 1.22 21.66 1.64
C GLN A 12 2.61 21.05 1.35
N SER A 13 3.19 20.34 2.32
CA SER A 13 4.45 19.62 2.11
C SER A 13 4.29 18.58 1.01
N PHE A 14 5.37 18.31 0.26
CA PHE A 14 5.38 17.23 -0.73
C PHE A 14 4.98 15.88 -0.10
N PHE A 15 5.48 15.58 1.10
CA PHE A 15 5.16 14.36 1.84
C PHE A 15 3.77 14.38 2.48
N ASP A 16 3.06 15.51 2.45
CA ASP A 16 1.70 15.58 2.95
C ASP A 16 0.64 15.13 1.97
N LYS A 17 1.00 15.05 0.68
CA LYS A 17 0.12 14.59 -0.38
C LYS A 17 -0.28 13.14 -0.16
N ALA A 18 -1.55 12.82 -0.45
CA ALA A 18 -2.10 11.49 -0.18
C ALA A 18 -1.33 10.41 -0.93
N GLU A 19 -1.04 10.67 -2.21
CA GLU A 19 -0.34 9.75 -3.08
C GLU A 19 1.10 9.47 -2.63
N ILE A 20 1.78 10.48 -2.09
CA ILE A 20 3.12 10.31 -1.55
C ILE A 20 3.05 9.47 -0.26
N LYS A 21 2.06 9.70 0.60
CA LYS A 21 1.84 8.90 1.82
C LYS A 21 1.52 7.44 1.50
N ASP A 22 0.73 7.18 0.46
CA ASP A 22 0.38 5.83 0.00
C ASP A 22 1.61 5.06 -0.47
N LEU A 23 2.40 5.66 -1.38
CA LEU A 23 3.62 5.01 -1.89
C LEU A 23 4.69 4.88 -0.80
N CYS A 24 4.82 5.85 0.09
CA CYS A 24 5.71 5.73 1.25
C CYS A 24 5.27 4.61 2.20
N ALA A 25 3.97 4.33 2.35
CA ALA A 25 3.52 3.19 3.15
C ALA A 25 3.94 1.85 2.54
N TRP A 26 3.82 1.70 1.22
CA TRP A 26 4.37 0.52 0.53
C TRP A 26 5.86 0.35 0.77
N LEU A 27 6.66 1.40 0.58
CA LEU A 27 8.10 1.33 0.79
C LEU A 27 8.47 1.03 2.24
N ARG A 28 7.75 1.61 3.21
CA ARG A 28 7.92 1.28 4.64
C ARG A 28 7.63 -0.19 4.91
N LEU A 29 6.55 -0.74 4.37
CA LEU A 29 6.20 -2.14 4.54
C LEU A 29 7.28 -3.09 3.98
N LEU A 30 7.88 -2.75 2.84
CA LEU A 30 8.96 -3.55 2.25
C LEU A 30 10.22 -3.60 3.13
N VAL A 31 10.48 -2.52 3.86
CA VAL A 31 11.64 -2.42 4.78
C VAL A 31 11.31 -3.01 6.16
N ASN A 32 10.10 -2.77 6.65
CA ASN A 32 9.62 -3.19 7.95
C ASN A 32 8.23 -3.87 7.83
N PRO A 33 8.18 -5.20 7.75
CA PRO A 33 6.94 -5.96 7.73
C PRO A 33 6.06 -5.76 8.98
N ASP A 34 6.65 -5.33 10.10
CA ASP A 34 5.94 -5.13 11.37
C ASP A 34 5.24 -3.77 11.48
N ASP A 35 5.30 -2.93 10.45
CA ASP A 35 4.62 -1.63 10.41
C ASP A 35 3.15 -1.80 10.02
N ASP A 36 2.30 -2.16 11.00
CA ASP A 36 0.85 -2.33 10.80
C ASP A 36 0.16 -1.10 10.16
N PRO A 37 0.48 0.15 10.52
CA PRO A 37 -0.06 1.31 9.80
C PRO A 37 0.35 1.38 8.32
N ALA A 38 1.59 1.01 7.98
CA ALA A 38 2.02 0.87 6.59
C ALA A 38 1.26 -0.26 5.88
N PHE A 39 1.13 -1.41 6.53
CA PHE A 39 0.38 -2.56 6.02
C PHE A 39 -1.06 -2.18 5.65
N LEU A 40 -1.79 -1.58 6.60
CA LEU A 40 -3.19 -1.17 6.42
C LEU A 40 -3.35 -0.22 5.24
N ARG A 41 -2.44 0.73 5.08
CA ARG A 41 -2.48 1.69 3.96
C ARG A 41 -2.10 1.03 2.63
N ALA A 42 -1.07 0.20 2.62
CA ALA A 42 -0.61 -0.49 1.42
C ALA A 42 -1.67 -1.47 0.88
N VAL A 43 -2.30 -2.26 1.74
CA VAL A 43 -3.29 -3.26 1.32
C VAL A 43 -4.60 -2.63 0.82
N THR A 44 -4.96 -1.46 1.33
CA THR A 44 -6.20 -0.76 0.96
C THR A 44 -6.05 0.18 -0.23
N THR A 45 -4.81 0.59 -0.57
CA THR A 45 -4.54 1.54 -1.64
C THR A 45 -3.52 1.02 -2.66
N PRO A 46 -3.89 0.85 -3.94
CA PRO A 46 -5.26 0.86 -4.50
C PRO A 46 -6.18 -0.25 -3.95
N LYS A 47 -7.48 -0.16 -4.24
CA LYS A 47 -8.48 -1.13 -3.72
C LYS A 47 -8.22 -2.53 -4.30
N ARG A 48 -8.03 -3.53 -3.42
CA ARG A 48 -7.77 -4.94 -3.78
C ARG A 48 -8.87 -5.91 -3.38
N GLY A 49 -10.05 -5.39 -3.07
CA GLY A 49 -11.18 -6.21 -2.61
C GLY A 49 -11.01 -6.82 -1.21
N ILE A 50 -10.05 -6.34 -0.43
CA ILE A 50 -9.87 -6.68 1.00
C ILE A 50 -10.57 -5.59 1.81
N GLY A 51 -11.70 -5.95 2.42
CA GLY A 51 -12.57 -5.00 3.12
C GLY A 51 -12.23 -4.78 4.59
N HIS A 52 -12.86 -3.78 5.19
CA HIS A 52 -12.73 -3.43 6.61
C HIS A 52 -13.03 -4.62 7.55
N THR A 53 -14.02 -5.45 7.22
CA THR A 53 -14.35 -6.64 8.02
C THR A 53 -13.21 -7.64 8.05
N THR A 54 -12.58 -7.90 6.89
CA THR A 54 -11.42 -8.79 6.78
C THR A 54 -10.22 -8.22 7.54
N LEU A 55 -9.93 -6.93 7.39
CA LEU A 55 -8.82 -6.28 8.10
C LEU A 55 -9.06 -6.22 9.61
N GLY A 56 -10.29 -6.03 10.05
CA GLY A 56 -10.65 -6.07 11.47
C GLY A 56 -10.48 -7.46 12.07
N ALA A 57 -10.86 -8.52 11.35
CA ALA A 57 -10.62 -9.89 11.77
C ALA A 57 -9.12 -10.21 11.82
N LEU A 58 -8.35 -9.80 10.80
CA LEU A 58 -6.90 -9.97 10.77
C LEU A 58 -6.21 -9.23 11.92
N GLY A 59 -6.62 -7.99 12.22
CA GLY A 59 -6.06 -7.21 13.32
C GLY A 59 -6.42 -7.76 14.70
N SER A 60 -7.62 -8.33 14.85
CA SER A 60 -8.01 -9.03 16.08
C SER A 60 -7.17 -10.29 16.28
N PHE A 61 -6.94 -11.04 15.19
CA PHE A 61 -6.07 -12.22 15.19
C PHE A 61 -4.63 -11.83 15.54
N SER A 62 -4.03 -10.87 14.85
CA SER A 62 -2.64 -10.46 15.07
C SER A 62 -2.41 -9.99 16.51
N ALA A 63 -3.36 -9.23 17.08
CA ALA A 63 -3.33 -8.80 18.47
C ALA A 63 -3.41 -9.99 19.45
N GLN A 64 -4.25 -10.98 19.19
CA GLN A 64 -4.39 -12.19 20.02
C GLN A 64 -3.07 -13.00 20.04
N TRP A 65 -2.44 -13.15 18.87
CA TRP A 65 -1.23 -13.95 18.70
C TRP A 65 0.07 -13.16 18.89
N LYS A 66 -0.02 -11.85 19.16
CA LYS A 66 1.10 -10.93 19.40
C LYS A 66 2.13 -10.92 18.26
N CYS A 67 1.63 -10.91 17.03
CA CYS A 67 2.43 -10.76 15.82
C CYS A 67 1.90 -9.58 14.98
N SER A 68 2.65 -9.16 13.97
CA SER A 68 2.19 -8.12 13.04
C SER A 68 1.05 -8.64 12.14
N MET A 69 0.30 -7.72 11.55
CA MET A 69 -0.73 -8.06 10.56
C MET A 69 -0.12 -8.76 9.34
N PHE A 70 1.10 -8.40 8.95
CA PHE A 70 1.81 -9.04 7.85
C PHE A 70 2.23 -10.48 8.18
N ASP A 71 2.84 -10.70 9.35
CA ASP A 71 3.24 -12.05 9.77
C ASP A 71 2.02 -12.98 9.95
N SER A 72 0.91 -12.41 10.41
CA SER A 72 -0.35 -13.14 10.57
C SER A 72 -0.85 -13.77 9.26
N LEU A 73 -0.50 -13.20 8.10
CA LEU A 73 -0.88 -13.74 6.79
C LEU A 73 -0.36 -15.15 6.55
N PHE A 74 0.71 -15.57 7.25
CA PHE A 74 1.35 -16.86 7.07
C PHE A 74 0.99 -17.87 8.17
N SER A 75 0.11 -17.49 9.10
CA SER A 75 -0.34 -18.37 10.17
C SER A 75 -1.39 -19.36 9.66
N GLU A 76 -1.18 -20.66 9.90
CA GLU A 76 -2.15 -21.72 9.56
C GLU A 76 -3.51 -21.48 10.22
N SER A 77 -3.51 -20.90 11.44
CA SER A 77 -4.72 -20.63 12.22
C SER A 77 -5.54 -19.47 11.68
N LEU A 78 -5.00 -18.61 10.79
CA LEU A 78 -5.74 -17.47 10.24
C LEU A 78 -7.02 -17.91 9.50
N ALA A 79 -7.00 -19.09 8.88
CA ALA A 79 -8.14 -19.67 8.17
C ALA A 79 -9.39 -19.87 9.06
N THR A 80 -9.21 -19.92 10.39
CA THR A 80 -10.32 -20.02 11.36
C THR A 80 -11.00 -18.68 11.64
N SER A 81 -10.34 -17.58 11.32
CA SER A 81 -10.76 -16.21 11.67
C SER A 81 -11.32 -15.42 10.49
N VAL A 82 -11.12 -15.88 9.25
CA VAL A 82 -11.59 -15.22 8.02
C VAL A 82 -12.22 -16.21 7.06
N THR A 83 -13.02 -15.72 6.11
CA THR A 83 -13.58 -16.56 5.05
C THR A 83 -12.49 -17.07 4.09
N ALA A 84 -12.72 -18.19 3.41
CA ALA A 84 -11.77 -18.73 2.43
C ALA A 84 -11.41 -17.73 1.31
N ARG A 85 -12.39 -16.92 0.86
CA ARG A 85 -12.15 -15.85 -0.12
C ARG A 85 -11.22 -14.78 0.43
N ALA A 86 -11.50 -14.30 1.64
CA ALA A 86 -10.68 -13.29 2.30
C ALA A 86 -9.25 -13.81 2.54
N LEU A 87 -9.11 -15.07 2.98
CA LEU A 87 -7.83 -15.73 3.16
C LEU A 87 -7.02 -15.76 1.85
N ALA A 88 -7.66 -16.14 0.73
CA ALA A 88 -6.99 -16.19 -0.57
C ALA A 88 -6.47 -14.81 -1.00
N GLN A 89 -7.26 -13.74 -0.83
CA GLN A 89 -6.85 -12.37 -1.15
C GLN A 89 -5.71 -11.89 -0.25
N LEU A 90 -5.76 -12.22 1.05
CA LEU A 90 -4.71 -11.92 2.01
C LEU A 90 -3.39 -12.62 1.66
N HIS A 91 -3.43 -13.91 1.31
CA HIS A 91 -2.26 -14.66 0.87
C HIS A 91 -1.71 -14.16 -0.48
N GLU A 92 -2.59 -13.78 -1.41
CA GLU A 92 -2.18 -13.16 -2.68
C GLU A 92 -1.40 -11.87 -2.43
N PHE A 93 -1.91 -10.99 -1.55
CA PHE A 93 -1.21 -9.78 -1.14
C PHE A 93 0.13 -10.10 -0.46
N GLY A 94 0.15 -11.02 0.50
CA GLY A 94 1.38 -11.42 1.21
C GLY A 94 2.46 -11.96 0.26
N ARG A 95 2.08 -12.82 -0.68
CA ARG A 95 2.99 -13.31 -1.73
C ARG A 95 3.53 -12.18 -2.59
N TYR A 96 2.65 -11.26 -3.03
CA TYR A 96 3.07 -10.12 -3.83
C TYR A 96 4.10 -9.23 -3.11
N VAL A 97 3.87 -8.93 -1.82
CA VAL A 97 4.80 -8.14 -1.02
C VAL A 97 6.15 -8.86 -0.85
N ASN A 98 6.14 -10.17 -0.61
CA ASN A 98 7.38 -10.96 -0.52
C ASN A 98 8.18 -10.95 -1.83
N GLU A 99 7.50 -11.12 -2.98
CA GLU A 99 8.13 -11.02 -4.30
C GLU A 99 8.70 -9.63 -4.55
N LEU A 100 7.95 -8.57 -4.20
CA LEU A 100 8.41 -7.20 -4.35
C LEU A 100 9.60 -6.89 -3.43
N GLN A 101 9.60 -7.42 -2.21
CA GLN A 101 10.74 -7.31 -1.29
C GLN A 101 11.98 -8.03 -1.83
N TYR A 102 11.79 -9.22 -2.42
CA TYR A 102 12.87 -9.95 -3.09
C TYR A 102 13.44 -9.13 -4.26
N LYS A 103 12.58 -8.63 -5.17
CA LYS A 103 13.00 -7.76 -6.29
C LYS A 103 13.76 -6.52 -5.78
N ALA A 104 13.25 -5.85 -4.76
CA ALA A 104 13.87 -4.65 -4.18
C ALA A 104 15.27 -4.91 -3.62
N ARG A 105 15.48 -6.05 -2.93
CA ARG A 105 16.79 -6.43 -2.37
C ARG A 105 17.85 -6.74 -3.44
N HIS A 106 17.44 -7.14 -4.62
CA HIS A 106 18.34 -7.49 -5.73
C HIS A 106 18.47 -6.38 -6.78
N THR A 107 17.86 -5.22 -6.53
CA THR A 107 17.88 -4.09 -7.45
C THR A 107 18.93 -3.08 -6.99
N GLU A 108 20.02 -2.97 -7.76
CA GLU A 108 21.13 -2.07 -7.45
C GLU A 108 21.29 -0.98 -8.53
N GLY A 109 21.59 0.23 -8.06
CA GLY A 109 21.84 1.38 -8.93
C GLY A 109 20.58 2.10 -9.42
N HIS A 110 20.77 3.35 -9.83
CA HIS A 110 19.68 4.27 -10.17
C HIS A 110 18.79 3.74 -11.31
N THR A 111 19.38 3.25 -12.40
CA THR A 111 18.62 2.82 -13.59
C THR A 111 17.73 1.62 -13.30
N ALA A 112 18.24 0.61 -12.56
CA ALA A 112 17.46 -0.57 -12.19
C ALA A 112 16.35 -0.22 -11.18
N ALA A 113 16.65 0.63 -10.20
CA ALA A 113 15.66 1.11 -9.24
C ALA A 113 14.52 1.88 -9.93
N HIS A 114 14.85 2.75 -10.88
CA HIS A 114 13.85 3.48 -11.67
C HIS A 114 12.94 2.52 -12.46
N ALA A 115 13.52 1.52 -13.14
CA ALA A 115 12.76 0.53 -13.89
C ALA A 115 11.82 -0.27 -12.98
N MET A 116 12.35 -0.77 -11.84
CA MET A 116 11.56 -1.53 -10.86
C MET A 116 10.41 -0.69 -10.29
N LEU A 117 10.66 0.56 -9.90
CA LEU A 117 9.62 1.44 -9.35
C LEU A 117 8.54 1.75 -10.38
N THR A 118 8.93 1.95 -11.64
CA THR A 118 7.98 2.21 -12.74
C THR A 118 7.10 0.99 -13.01
N GLU A 119 7.69 -0.20 -13.04
CA GLU A 119 6.96 -1.47 -13.18
C GLU A 119 6.03 -1.69 -11.99
N TRP A 120 6.52 -1.49 -10.76
CA TRP A 120 5.73 -1.62 -9.53
C TRP A 120 4.49 -0.73 -9.54
N LEU A 121 4.63 0.56 -9.88
CA LEU A 121 3.50 1.50 -9.96
C LEU A 121 2.42 1.04 -10.95
N LYS A 122 2.85 0.44 -12.07
CA LYS A 122 1.95 -0.13 -13.07
C LYS A 122 1.28 -1.41 -12.55
N GLU A 123 2.04 -2.32 -11.95
CA GLU A 123 1.53 -3.59 -11.40
C GLU A 123 0.47 -3.35 -10.33
N ILE A 124 0.67 -2.39 -9.43
CA ILE A 124 -0.33 -2.08 -8.39
C ILE A 124 -1.51 -1.27 -8.91
N GLY A 125 -1.49 -0.83 -10.18
CA GLY A 125 -2.55 -0.04 -10.80
C GLY A 125 -2.69 1.36 -10.21
N TYR A 126 -1.58 1.98 -9.78
CA TYR A 126 -1.66 3.24 -9.03
C TYR A 126 -2.15 4.41 -9.87
N GLU A 127 -1.75 4.48 -11.15
CA GLU A 127 -2.18 5.55 -12.05
C GLU A 127 -3.70 5.52 -12.27
N ALA A 128 -4.27 4.35 -12.53
CA ALA A 128 -5.72 4.19 -12.65
C ALA A 128 -6.44 4.60 -11.36
N HIS A 129 -5.89 4.25 -10.20
CA HIS A 129 -6.43 4.67 -8.91
C HIS A 129 -6.47 6.20 -8.73
N LEU A 130 -5.46 6.92 -9.21
CA LEU A 130 -5.44 8.38 -9.18
C LEU A 130 -6.53 8.98 -10.07
N VAL A 131 -6.66 8.46 -11.30
CA VAL A 131 -7.68 8.92 -12.26
C VAL A 131 -9.08 8.72 -11.69
N ASP A 132 -9.38 7.53 -11.19
CA ASP A 132 -10.68 7.20 -10.60
C ASP A 132 -11.01 8.12 -9.41
N ASN A 133 -10.03 8.42 -8.55
CA ASN A 133 -10.24 9.31 -7.41
C ASN A 133 -10.46 10.77 -7.83
N GLU A 134 -9.71 11.29 -8.82
CA GLU A 134 -9.90 12.65 -9.32
C GLU A 134 -11.28 12.86 -9.95
N GLU A 135 -11.77 11.88 -10.72
CA GLU A 135 -13.12 11.93 -11.28
C GLU A 135 -14.18 11.95 -10.18
N ASN A 136 -14.01 11.13 -9.14
CA ASN A 136 -14.92 11.13 -7.98
C ASN A 136 -14.94 12.49 -7.26
N GLU A 137 -13.79 13.17 -7.11
CA GLU A 137 -13.74 14.51 -6.50
C GLU A 137 -14.42 15.57 -7.36
N LYS A 138 -14.26 15.54 -8.69
CA LYS A 138 -14.91 16.48 -9.62
C LYS A 138 -16.42 16.29 -9.70
N VAL A 139 -16.90 15.05 -9.56
CA VAL A 139 -18.35 14.72 -9.57
C VAL A 139 -19.04 15.10 -8.25
N ALA A 140 -18.29 15.20 -7.16
CA ALA A 140 -18.80 15.53 -5.83
C ALA A 140 -18.87 17.04 -5.52
N GLN A 141 -18.38 17.91 -6.42
CA GLN A 141 -18.35 19.37 -6.28
C GLN A 141 -19.53 20.08 -6.96
#